data_AF-A0A931HPR6-F1
#
_entry.id   AF-A0A931HPR6-F1
#
_cell.length_a   1.000
_cell.length_b   1.000
_cell.length_c   1.000
_cell.angle_alpha   90.00
_cell.angle_beta   90.00
_cell.angle_gamma   90.00
#
_symmetry.space_group_name_H-M   'P 1'
#
loop_
_entity.id
_entity.type
_entity.pdbx_description
1 polymer ?
#
loop_
_entity_poly.entity_id
_entity_poly.type
_entity_poly.pdbx_seq_one_letter_code
_entity_poly.pdbx_strand_id
1 'polypeptide(L)'
;MPEPVAAVHWLRSAHGPLGDEVVVVYDLGAHTLDVAVLRTGAEPEVLGRPLSTDEVSGDVLDHLVTTHVLDAVGDVDLDLFEPATVEALTELRARCRAAKEELSADTDAVVAVDLPGVRRDVRLVRDEVEELARGPVRDSLPLISEALRGADIDPSDVSRVLLVGGGSSIPLVAESISFELGLPVTVAPQPADTAATGAALDAAHRLADPAAATPEPIRPADDASTTELSVVVPPAAFTRPAVAPREPVQPLRSKARRFALIGAAAAAIVVITGGGLAVGTLTASTGVVVGWSGVV
;
A
#
# COMPACT_ATOMS: atom_id res chain seq x y z
N MET A 1 13.50 17.14 8.18
CA MET A 1 13.60 16.89 6.73
C MET A 1 12.42 16.02 6.31
N PRO A 2 11.72 16.34 5.22
CA PRO A 2 10.67 15.47 4.67
C PRO A 2 11.20 14.09 4.26
N GLU A 3 10.40 13.05 4.45
CA GLU A 3 10.72 11.66 4.07
C GLU A 3 11.18 11.49 2.60
N PRO A 4 10.49 12.03 1.58
CA PRO A 4 10.95 11.87 0.20
C PRO A 4 12.29 12.56 -0.09
N VAL A 5 12.59 13.67 0.61
CA VAL A 5 13.91 14.32 0.53
C VAL A 5 14.98 13.42 1.15
N ALA A 6 14.69 12.81 2.30
CA ALA A 6 15.57 11.85 2.94
C ALA A 6 15.89 10.67 2.01
N ALA A 7 14.88 10.10 1.35
CA ALA A 7 15.08 9.02 0.38
C ALA A 7 16.02 9.40 -0.79
N VAL A 8 15.96 10.64 -1.27
CA VAL A 8 16.90 11.14 -2.30
C VAL A 8 18.34 11.22 -1.78
N HIS A 9 18.57 11.53 -0.50
CA HIS A 9 19.92 11.46 0.07
C HIS A 9 20.46 10.03 0.10
N TRP A 10 19.61 9.03 0.37
CA TRP A 10 19.99 7.62 0.19
C TRP A 10 20.35 7.33 -1.27
N LEU A 11 19.52 7.77 -2.23
CA LEU A 11 19.74 7.56 -3.66
C LEU A 11 21.09 8.15 -4.12
N ARG A 12 21.43 9.37 -3.67
CA ARG A 12 22.72 10.01 -3.95
C ARG A 12 23.90 9.20 -3.39
N SER A 13 23.77 8.68 -2.18
CA SER A 13 24.83 7.85 -1.57
C SER A 13 25.04 6.54 -2.35
N ALA A 14 23.95 5.91 -2.80
CA ALA A 14 23.99 4.65 -3.51
C ALA A 14 24.46 4.78 -4.98
N HIS A 15 24.13 5.88 -5.66
CA HIS A 15 24.37 6.05 -7.10
C HIS A 15 25.37 7.14 -7.46
N GLY A 16 25.93 7.83 -6.46
CA GLY A 16 26.86 8.95 -6.64
C GLY A 16 26.15 10.29 -6.85
N PRO A 17 26.90 11.34 -7.24
CA PRO A 17 26.35 12.68 -7.43
C PRO A 17 25.22 12.67 -8.45
N LEU A 18 24.04 13.13 -8.02
CA LEU A 18 22.87 13.32 -8.88
C LEU A 18 22.87 14.77 -9.38
N GLY A 19 22.64 14.95 -10.69
CA GLY A 19 22.46 16.28 -11.28
C GLY A 19 21.09 16.87 -10.94
N ASP A 20 20.58 17.78 -11.78
CA ASP A 20 19.21 18.29 -11.69
C ASP A 20 18.22 17.34 -12.38
N GLU A 21 18.20 16.07 -11.98
CA GLU A 21 17.26 15.06 -12.49
C GLU A 21 15.91 15.14 -11.75
N VAL A 22 14.84 14.71 -12.42
CA VAL A 22 13.52 14.58 -11.80
C VAL A 22 13.30 13.14 -11.36
N VAL A 23 13.00 12.97 -10.07
CA VAL A 23 12.75 11.68 -9.43
C VAL A 23 11.35 11.67 -8.85
N VAL A 24 10.59 10.60 -9.09
CA VAL A 24 9.35 10.34 -8.37
C VAL A 24 9.67 9.43 -7.19
N VAL A 25 9.34 9.84 -5.97
CA VAL A 25 9.35 8.94 -4.80
C VAL A 25 7.97 8.34 -4.64
N TYR A 26 7.92 7.01 -4.65
CA TYR A 26 6.72 6.21 -4.42
C TYR A 26 6.92 5.44 -3.11
N ASP A 27 6.28 5.90 -2.05
CA ASP A 27 6.44 5.38 -0.69
C ASP A 27 5.23 4.56 -0.26
N LEU A 28 5.33 3.24 -0.42
CA LEU A 28 4.28 2.30 -0.02
C LEU A 28 4.51 1.86 1.44
N GLY A 29 3.95 2.66 2.34
CA GLY A 29 4.01 2.46 3.78
C GLY A 29 3.00 1.45 4.33
N ALA A 30 2.94 1.35 5.65
CA ALA A 30 2.01 0.46 6.33
C ALA A 30 0.55 0.93 6.17
N HIS A 31 0.30 2.23 6.30
CA HIS A 31 -1.05 2.80 6.34
C HIS A 31 -1.42 3.60 5.08
N THR A 32 -0.42 4.15 4.40
CA THR A 32 -0.60 5.02 3.24
C THR A 32 0.37 4.66 2.12
N LEU A 33 0.00 5.10 0.93
CA LEU A 33 0.92 5.33 -0.17
C LEU A 33 1.08 6.84 -0.34
N ASP A 34 2.33 7.30 -0.30
CA ASP A 34 2.71 8.69 -0.54
C ASP A 34 3.51 8.81 -1.84
N VAL A 35 3.15 9.77 -2.68
CA VAL A 35 3.81 10.05 -3.97
C VAL A 35 4.27 11.49 -4.01
N ALA A 36 5.57 11.69 -4.23
CA ALA A 36 6.18 13.02 -4.33
C ALA A 36 7.08 13.10 -5.56
N VAL A 37 7.06 14.23 -6.24
CA VAL A 37 7.99 14.54 -7.33
C VAL A 37 9.09 15.42 -6.76
N LEU A 38 10.35 15.10 -7.07
CA LEU A 38 11.49 15.85 -6.57
C LEU A 38 12.44 16.20 -7.71
N ARG A 39 13.03 17.38 -7.61
CA ARG A 39 14.25 17.72 -8.34
C ARG A 39 15.42 17.39 -7.44
N THR A 40 16.30 16.50 -7.91
CA THR A 40 17.57 16.27 -7.24
C THR A 40 18.52 17.43 -7.52
N GLY A 41 19.70 17.40 -6.91
CA GLY A 41 20.68 18.47 -7.01
C GLY A 41 21.55 18.46 -5.76
N ALA A 42 22.19 19.57 -5.40
CA ALA A 42 22.91 19.69 -4.13
C ALA A 42 21.94 19.62 -2.92
N GLU A 43 20.83 20.35 -3.00
CA GLU A 43 19.72 20.36 -2.05
C GLU A 43 18.47 19.88 -2.80
N PRO A 44 17.96 18.66 -2.52
CA PRO A 44 16.77 18.15 -3.20
C PRO A 44 15.53 18.98 -2.87
N GLU A 45 14.74 19.30 -3.89
CA GLU A 45 13.53 20.11 -3.77
C GLU A 45 12.30 19.28 -4.14
N VAL A 46 11.24 19.37 -3.33
CA VAL A 46 9.94 18.79 -3.67
C VAL A 46 9.22 19.69 -4.67
N LEU A 47 8.85 19.13 -5.82
CA LEU A 47 8.10 19.80 -6.87
C LEU A 47 6.61 19.54 -6.71
N GLY A 48 5.81 20.60 -6.75
CA GLY A 48 4.35 20.50 -6.60
C GLY A 48 3.92 20.05 -5.21
N ARG A 49 2.68 19.54 -5.11
CA ARG A 49 2.11 19.03 -3.87
C ARG A 49 2.21 17.50 -3.84
N PRO A 50 2.80 16.89 -2.79
CA PRO A 50 2.74 15.45 -2.58
C PRO A 50 1.30 14.93 -2.48
N LEU A 51 1.07 13.73 -3.00
CA LEU A 51 -0.20 13.03 -2.93
C LEU A 51 -0.12 11.89 -1.93
N SER A 52 -1.24 11.56 -1.30
CA SER A 52 -1.35 10.50 -0.29
C SER A 52 -2.70 9.81 -0.43
N THR A 53 -2.72 8.48 -0.29
CA THR A 53 -3.93 7.66 -0.26
C THR A 53 -3.80 6.52 0.76
N ASP A 54 -4.92 6.08 1.34
CA ASP A 54 -5.03 4.88 2.18
C ASP A 54 -5.66 3.69 1.43
N GLU A 55 -6.08 3.88 0.18
CA GLU A 55 -6.72 2.85 -0.67
C GLU A 55 -5.75 1.71 -1.03
N VAL A 56 -4.44 2.00 -1.04
CA VAL A 56 -3.37 1.00 -1.16
C VAL A 56 -2.34 1.23 -0.06
N SER A 57 -2.09 0.20 0.73
CA SER A 57 -1.17 0.26 1.87
C SER A 57 -0.79 -1.14 2.33
N GLY A 58 0.24 -1.24 3.16
CA GLY A 58 0.63 -2.49 3.81
C GLY A 58 -0.54 -3.18 4.53
N ASP A 59 -1.38 -2.41 5.22
CA ASP A 59 -2.55 -2.91 5.96
C ASP A 59 -3.65 -3.44 5.03
N VAL A 60 -3.89 -2.77 3.89
CA VAL A 60 -4.82 -3.26 2.86
C VAL A 60 -4.33 -4.61 2.33
N LEU A 61 -3.03 -4.74 2.03
CA LEU A 61 -2.46 -6.01 1.58
C LEU A 61 -2.51 -7.08 2.68
N ASP A 62 -2.21 -6.74 3.93
CA ASP A 62 -2.31 -7.66 5.08
C ASP A 62 -3.75 -8.17 5.25
N HIS A 63 -4.74 -7.30 5.03
CA HIS A 63 -6.15 -7.67 5.05
C HIS A 63 -6.53 -8.62 3.92
N LEU A 64 -6.07 -8.37 2.69
CA LEU A 64 -6.31 -9.25 1.54
C LEU A 64 -5.70 -10.65 1.77
N VAL A 65 -4.45 -10.72 2.25
CA VAL A 65 -3.80 -11.99 2.60
C VAL A 65 -4.54 -12.71 3.72
N THR A 66 -4.96 -11.99 4.77
CA THR A 66 -5.73 -12.59 5.87
C THR A 66 -7.06 -13.16 5.38
N THR A 67 -7.76 -12.44 4.50
CA THR A 67 -9.02 -12.90 3.91
C THR A 67 -8.80 -14.14 3.07
N HIS A 68 -7.76 -14.15 2.22
CA HIS A 68 -7.40 -15.31 1.41
C HIS A 68 -7.08 -16.55 2.26
N VAL A 69 -6.34 -16.39 3.36
CA VAL A 69 -6.04 -17.48 4.30
C VAL A 69 -7.32 -17.99 4.98
N LEU A 70 -8.22 -17.09 5.39
CA LEU A 70 -9.51 -17.45 5.98
C LEU A 70 -10.44 -18.13 4.96
N ASP A 71 -10.39 -17.77 3.68
CA ASP A 71 -11.17 -18.44 2.64
C ASP A 71 -10.64 -19.85 2.38
N ALA A 72 -9.32 -20.02 2.35
CA ALA A 72 -8.71 -21.34 2.31
C ALA A 72 -9.19 -22.18 3.51
N VAL A 73 -9.36 -21.53 4.69
CA VAL A 73 -10.09 -21.96 5.90
C VAL A 73 -11.19 -23.01 5.71
N GLY A 74 -12.08 -22.65 4.77
CA GLY A 74 -13.47 -23.03 4.80
C GLY A 74 -14.27 -22.22 5.83
N ASP A 75 -15.58 -22.49 5.92
CA ASP A 75 -16.45 -21.84 6.88
C ASP A 75 -16.05 -22.18 8.33
N VAL A 76 -15.73 -21.14 9.11
CA VAL A 76 -15.45 -21.23 10.55
C VAL A 76 -16.52 -20.42 11.28
N ASP A 77 -17.25 -21.06 12.19
CA ASP A 77 -18.22 -20.37 13.05
C ASP A 77 -17.48 -19.68 14.20
N LEU A 78 -17.22 -18.38 14.04
CA LEU A 78 -16.48 -17.56 14.99
C LEU A 78 -17.40 -16.59 15.71
N ASP A 79 -17.47 -16.68 17.04
CA ASP A 79 -18.11 -15.66 17.86
C ASP A 79 -17.17 -14.46 18.03
N LEU A 80 -17.41 -13.41 17.23
CA LEU A 80 -16.63 -12.17 17.25
C LEU A 80 -16.82 -11.34 18.53
N PHE A 81 -17.77 -11.69 19.40
CA PHE A 81 -17.94 -11.05 20.71
C PHE A 81 -17.13 -11.75 21.81
N GLU A 82 -16.57 -12.92 21.54
CA GLU A 82 -15.69 -13.63 22.46
C GLU A 82 -14.28 -13.04 22.41
N PRO A 83 -13.71 -12.57 23.54
CA PRO A 83 -12.37 -11.97 23.55
C PRO A 83 -11.28 -12.87 22.99
N ALA A 84 -11.35 -14.18 23.23
CA ALA A 84 -10.38 -15.16 22.72
C ALA A 84 -10.41 -15.26 21.18
N THR A 85 -11.58 -15.12 20.56
CA THR A 85 -11.72 -15.09 19.10
C THR A 85 -11.06 -13.85 18.51
N VAL A 86 -11.27 -12.68 19.13
CA VAL A 86 -10.68 -11.41 18.68
C VAL A 86 -9.15 -11.45 18.79
N GLU A 87 -8.63 -12.00 19.88
CA GLU A 87 -7.20 -12.22 20.09
C GLU A 87 -6.62 -13.15 19.02
N ALA A 88 -7.23 -14.32 18.79
CA ALA A 88 -6.80 -15.28 17.78
C ALA A 88 -6.80 -14.70 16.36
N LEU A 89 -7.81 -13.89 15.99
CA LEU A 89 -7.85 -13.18 14.71
C LEU A 89 -6.78 -12.10 14.59
N THR A 90 -6.40 -11.47 15.71
CA THR A 90 -5.32 -10.47 15.74
C THR A 90 -3.96 -11.15 15.52
N GLU A 91 -3.73 -12.29 16.18
CA GLU A 91 -2.53 -13.10 15.93
C GLU A 91 -2.47 -13.64 14.50
N LEU A 92 -3.61 -14.08 13.94
CA LEU A 92 -3.67 -14.51 12.55
C LEU A 92 -3.26 -13.39 11.59
N ARG A 93 -3.79 -12.18 11.77
CA ARG A 93 -3.38 -11.00 10.96
C ARG A 93 -1.88 -10.75 11.05
N ALA A 94 -1.29 -10.84 12.25
CA ALA A 94 0.15 -10.67 12.43
C ALA A 94 0.96 -11.76 11.70
N ARG A 95 0.51 -13.03 11.73
CA ARG A 95 1.15 -14.13 10.98
C ARG A 95 1.01 -13.95 9.46
N CYS A 96 -0.15 -13.50 8.98
CA CYS A 96 -0.37 -13.19 7.57
C CYS A 96 0.53 -12.05 7.08
N ARG A 97 0.68 -10.99 7.88
CA ARG A 97 1.63 -9.91 7.60
C ARG A 97 3.06 -10.43 7.49
N ALA A 98 3.51 -11.23 8.47
CA ALA A 98 4.83 -11.82 8.47
C ALA A 98 5.07 -12.71 7.23
N ALA A 99 4.09 -13.54 6.86
CA ALA A 99 4.17 -14.35 5.65
C ALA A 99 4.23 -13.50 4.37
N LYS A 100 3.45 -12.40 4.28
CA LYS A 100 3.53 -11.45 3.15
C LYS A 100 4.91 -10.82 3.03
N GLU A 101 5.48 -10.39 4.16
CA GLU A 101 6.83 -9.82 4.23
C GLU A 101 7.89 -10.87 3.83
N GLU A 102 7.80 -12.10 4.31
CA GLU A 102 8.67 -13.23 3.93
C GLU A 102 8.59 -13.54 2.43
N LEU A 103 7.38 -13.60 1.87
CA LEU A 103 7.13 -13.87 0.45
C LEU A 103 7.64 -12.78 -0.50
N SER A 104 8.02 -11.60 0.03
CA SER A 104 8.71 -10.58 -0.75
C SER A 104 10.14 -11.02 -1.11
N ALA A 105 10.75 -11.91 -0.31
CA ALA A 105 12.09 -12.47 -0.54
C ALA A 105 12.05 -13.95 -0.96
N ASP A 106 11.12 -14.73 -0.38
CA ASP A 106 10.99 -16.17 -0.58
C ASP A 106 9.81 -16.54 -1.49
N THR A 107 9.77 -17.79 -1.98
CA THR A 107 8.75 -18.23 -2.94
C THR A 107 7.50 -18.81 -2.27
N ASP A 108 7.61 -19.29 -1.05
CA ASP A 108 6.51 -19.84 -0.27
C ASP A 108 6.69 -19.62 1.23
N ALA A 109 5.58 -19.54 1.96
CA ALA A 109 5.52 -19.37 3.40
C ALA A 109 4.36 -20.18 3.99
N VAL A 110 4.40 -20.45 5.30
CA VAL A 110 3.33 -21.20 5.99
C VAL A 110 2.72 -20.33 7.10
N VAL A 111 1.40 -20.15 7.03
CA VAL A 111 0.61 -19.47 8.06
C VAL A 111 -0.05 -20.51 8.94
N ALA A 112 0.37 -20.57 10.21
CA ALA A 112 -0.31 -21.37 11.23
C ALA A 112 -1.62 -20.69 11.64
N VAL A 113 -2.75 -21.31 11.26
CA VAL A 113 -4.09 -20.87 11.65
C VAL A 113 -4.47 -21.60 12.94
N ASP A 114 -4.65 -20.83 14.00
CA ASP A 114 -5.13 -21.31 15.30
C ASP A 114 -6.31 -20.42 15.71
N LEU A 115 -7.51 -20.84 15.35
CA LEU A 115 -8.76 -20.14 15.66
C LEU A 115 -9.68 -21.08 16.46
N PRO A 116 -10.65 -20.56 17.22
CA PRO A 116 -11.66 -21.39 17.86
C PRO A 116 -12.32 -22.35 16.86
N GLY A 117 -12.22 -23.65 17.13
CA GLY A 117 -12.81 -24.70 16.28
C GLY A 117 -11.97 -25.14 15.08
N VAL A 118 -10.86 -24.47 14.76
CA VAL A 118 -9.99 -24.87 13.64
C VAL A 118 -8.51 -24.60 13.89
N ARG A 119 -7.70 -25.64 13.68
CA ARG A 119 -6.24 -25.54 13.71
C ARG A 119 -5.64 -26.24 12.51
N ARG A 120 -4.89 -25.50 11.69
CA ARG A 120 -4.26 -26.01 10.47
C ARG A 120 -3.22 -25.05 9.93
N ASP A 121 -2.30 -25.58 9.15
CA ASP A 121 -1.31 -24.79 8.43
C ASP A 121 -1.81 -24.50 7.01
N VAL A 122 -1.70 -23.24 6.59
CA VAL A 122 -2.00 -22.79 5.23
C VAL A 122 -0.70 -22.41 4.56
N ARG A 123 -0.34 -23.11 3.50
CA ARG A 123 0.79 -22.75 2.65
C ARG A 123 0.35 -21.68 1.67
N LEU A 124 1.14 -20.62 1.56
CA LEU A 124 0.99 -19.54 0.58
C LEU A 124 2.21 -19.53 -0.35
N VAL A 125 2.01 -19.19 -1.61
CA VAL A 125 3.10 -18.90 -2.55
C VAL A 125 3.11 -17.42 -2.95
N ARG A 126 4.27 -16.92 -3.38
CA ARG A 126 4.43 -15.50 -3.76
C ARG A 126 3.39 -15.05 -4.77
N ASP A 127 3.17 -15.85 -5.81
CA ASP A 127 2.23 -15.54 -6.90
C ASP A 127 0.80 -15.27 -6.38
N GLU A 128 0.36 -15.92 -5.30
CA GLU A 128 -0.96 -15.70 -4.71
C GLU A 128 -1.03 -14.31 -4.04
N VAL A 129 0.02 -13.91 -3.31
CA VAL A 129 0.11 -12.58 -2.69
C VAL A 129 0.21 -11.49 -3.76
N GLU A 130 0.98 -11.75 -4.82
CA GLU A 130 1.10 -10.82 -5.95
C GLU A 130 -0.23 -10.68 -6.72
N GLU A 131 -0.99 -11.76 -6.90
CA GLU A 131 -2.33 -11.67 -7.49
C GLU A 131 -3.25 -10.77 -6.66
N LEU A 132 -3.24 -10.92 -5.33
CA LEU A 132 -4.01 -10.08 -4.41
C LEU A 132 -3.57 -8.61 -4.48
N ALA A 133 -2.26 -8.36 -4.59
CA ALA A 133 -1.70 -7.00 -4.65
C ALA A 133 -1.87 -6.32 -6.02
N ARG A 134 -2.10 -7.08 -7.11
CA ARG A 134 -2.10 -6.53 -8.48
C ARG A 134 -3.16 -5.46 -8.72
N GLY A 135 -4.37 -5.66 -8.20
CA GLY A 135 -5.44 -4.66 -8.29
C GLY A 135 -5.04 -3.35 -7.58
N PRO A 136 -4.81 -3.38 -6.25
CA PRO A 136 -4.39 -2.20 -5.49
C PRO A 136 -3.17 -1.46 -6.06
N VAL A 137 -2.14 -2.19 -6.50
CA VAL A 137 -0.94 -1.59 -7.11
C VAL A 137 -1.27 -0.93 -8.45
N ARG A 138 -2.06 -1.58 -9.30
CA ARG A 138 -2.45 -1.00 -10.59
C ARG A 138 -3.28 0.27 -10.42
N ASP A 139 -4.22 0.25 -9.48
CA ASP A 139 -5.13 1.37 -9.20
C ASP A 139 -4.40 2.58 -8.58
N SER A 140 -3.19 2.37 -8.05
CA SER A 140 -2.35 3.44 -7.50
C SER A 140 -1.50 4.17 -8.54
N LEU A 141 -1.17 3.53 -9.67
CA LEU A 141 -0.28 4.10 -10.70
C LEU A 141 -0.75 5.46 -11.26
N PRO A 142 -2.06 5.74 -11.41
CA PRO A 142 -2.55 7.07 -11.79
C PRO A 142 -2.07 8.20 -10.86
N LEU A 143 -1.76 7.92 -9.59
CA LEU A 143 -1.24 8.93 -8.65
C LEU A 143 0.13 9.47 -9.08
N ILE A 144 0.96 8.66 -9.74
CA ILE A 144 2.24 9.13 -10.30
C ILE A 144 1.97 10.17 -11.39
N SER A 145 1.05 9.87 -12.31
CA SER A 145 0.67 10.81 -13.37
C SER A 145 0.00 12.08 -12.83
N GLU A 146 -0.76 11.97 -11.74
CA GLU A 146 -1.35 13.11 -11.06
C GLU A 146 -0.31 13.99 -10.36
N ALA A 147 0.65 13.39 -9.65
CA ALA A 147 1.73 14.10 -8.99
C ALA A 147 2.60 14.85 -10.00
N LEU A 148 2.95 14.23 -11.14
CA LEU A 148 3.69 14.86 -12.23
C LEU A 148 2.95 16.07 -12.81
N ARG A 149 1.65 15.94 -13.04
CA ARG A 149 0.81 17.06 -13.49
C ARG A 149 0.76 18.20 -12.47
N GLY A 150 0.66 17.87 -11.19
CA GLY A 150 0.70 18.85 -10.10
C GLY A 150 2.05 19.58 -9.97
N ALA A 151 3.12 18.98 -10.49
CA ALA A 151 4.47 19.52 -10.53
C ALA A 151 4.85 20.19 -11.87
N ASP A 152 3.94 20.20 -12.86
CA ASP A 152 4.19 20.66 -14.24
C ASP A 152 5.40 19.96 -14.91
N ILE A 153 5.51 18.64 -14.70
CA ILE A 153 6.57 17.80 -15.27
C ILE A 153 5.98 16.84 -16.32
N ASP A 154 6.61 16.76 -17.49
CA ASP A 154 6.29 15.75 -18.49
C ASP A 154 6.87 14.38 -18.05
N PRO A 155 6.13 13.26 -18.21
CA PRO A 155 6.65 11.94 -17.89
C PRO A 155 7.99 11.60 -18.57
N SER A 156 8.28 12.17 -19.74
CA SER A 156 9.56 11.97 -20.44
C SER A 156 10.75 12.69 -19.80
N ASP A 157 10.51 13.64 -18.89
CA ASP A 157 11.55 14.31 -18.09
C ASP A 157 11.88 13.54 -16.81
N VAL A 158 11.08 12.52 -16.45
CA VAL A 158 11.31 11.70 -15.26
C VAL A 158 12.47 10.76 -15.49
N SER A 159 13.52 10.90 -14.67
CA SER A 159 14.73 10.09 -14.78
C SER A 159 14.56 8.72 -14.15
N ARG A 160 13.80 8.63 -13.03
CA ARG A 160 13.46 7.36 -12.37
C ARG A 160 12.31 7.52 -11.37
N VAL A 161 11.72 6.38 -11.01
CA VAL A 161 10.88 6.21 -9.82
C VAL A 161 11.71 5.52 -8.73
N LEU A 162 11.83 6.14 -7.56
CA LEU A 162 12.45 5.59 -6.36
C LEU A 162 11.36 4.97 -5.47
N LEU A 163 11.41 3.65 -5.29
CA LEU A 163 10.47 2.95 -4.42
C LEU A 163 10.98 2.91 -2.98
N VAL A 164 10.13 3.36 -2.07
CA VAL A 164 10.37 3.48 -0.62
C VAL A 164 9.19 2.83 0.12
N GLY A 165 9.38 2.57 1.41
CA GLY A 165 8.33 1.98 2.25
C GLY A 165 8.32 0.46 2.18
N GLY A 166 7.94 -0.19 3.27
CA GLY A 166 8.06 -1.64 3.40
C GLY A 166 7.30 -2.42 2.32
N GLY A 167 6.15 -1.92 1.85
CA GLY A 167 5.36 -2.56 0.80
C GLY A 167 6.06 -2.55 -0.57
N SER A 168 7.01 -1.64 -0.80
CA SER A 168 7.84 -1.62 -2.01
C SER A 168 8.84 -2.78 -2.10
N SER A 169 8.93 -3.63 -1.07
CA SER A 169 9.72 -4.87 -1.12
C SER A 169 9.06 -5.96 -1.98
N ILE A 170 7.74 -5.84 -2.24
CA ILE A 170 7.01 -6.80 -3.07
C ILE A 170 7.45 -6.63 -4.53
N PRO A 171 8.01 -7.67 -5.20
CA PRO A 171 8.57 -7.55 -6.55
C PRO A 171 7.60 -7.00 -7.58
N LEU A 172 6.33 -7.41 -7.51
CA LEU A 172 5.25 -6.90 -8.37
C LEU A 172 5.16 -5.37 -8.43
N VAL A 173 5.47 -4.63 -7.35
CA VAL A 173 5.37 -3.17 -7.32
C VAL A 173 6.34 -2.56 -8.33
N ALA A 174 7.60 -2.99 -8.31
CA ALA A 174 8.62 -2.53 -9.25
C ALA A 174 8.30 -2.95 -10.68
N GLU A 175 7.83 -4.20 -10.87
CA GLU A 175 7.45 -4.72 -12.18
C GLU A 175 6.28 -3.94 -12.78
N SER A 176 5.24 -3.66 -11.99
CA SER A 176 4.04 -2.95 -12.44
C SER A 176 4.37 -1.51 -12.85
N ILE A 177 5.16 -0.80 -12.04
CA ILE A 177 5.57 0.59 -12.35
C ILE A 177 6.43 0.62 -13.62
N SER A 178 7.42 -0.29 -13.72
CA SER A 178 8.30 -0.38 -14.89
C SER A 178 7.53 -0.73 -16.17
N PHE A 179 6.60 -1.71 -16.10
CA PHE A 179 5.84 -2.19 -17.24
C PHE A 179 4.80 -1.17 -17.73
N GLU A 180 4.02 -0.59 -16.81
CA GLU A 180 2.89 0.29 -17.18
C GLU A 180 3.34 1.72 -17.53
N LEU A 181 4.38 2.23 -16.86
CA LEU A 181 4.86 3.61 -17.08
C LEU A 181 6.09 3.70 -17.98
N GLY A 182 6.80 2.60 -18.21
CA GLY A 182 8.04 2.59 -18.99
C GLY A 182 9.18 3.42 -18.35
N LEU A 183 9.04 3.75 -17.06
CA LEU A 183 10.01 4.55 -16.32
C LEU A 183 11.06 3.66 -15.64
N PRO A 184 12.34 4.06 -15.60
CA PRO A 184 13.34 3.36 -14.81
C PRO A 184 12.94 3.32 -13.33
N VAL A 185 13.02 2.14 -12.70
CA VAL A 185 12.71 1.96 -11.28
C VAL A 185 13.98 1.71 -10.51
N THR A 186 14.10 2.33 -9.33
CA THR A 186 15.17 2.10 -8.36
C THR A 186 14.55 1.71 -7.04
N VAL A 187 15.03 0.61 -6.46
CA VAL A 187 14.54 0.08 -5.17
C VAL A 187 15.74 -0.08 -4.25
N ALA A 188 15.63 0.42 -3.02
CA ALA A 188 16.66 0.18 -2.02
C ALA A 188 16.67 -1.29 -1.59
N PRO A 189 17.82 -1.86 -1.17
CA PRO A 189 17.87 -3.23 -0.65
C PRO A 189 16.91 -3.47 0.53
N GLN A 190 16.68 -2.43 1.35
CA GLN A 190 15.71 -2.42 2.44
C GLN A 190 14.81 -1.18 2.30
N PRO A 191 13.73 -1.25 1.50
CA PRO A 191 12.87 -0.11 1.21
C PRO A 191 12.32 0.59 2.47
N ALA A 192 11.99 -0.18 3.51
CA ALA A 192 11.49 0.31 4.80
C ALA A 192 12.49 1.22 5.54
N ASP A 193 13.80 1.05 5.32
CA ASP A 193 14.85 1.78 6.04
C ASP A 193 15.38 2.98 5.24
N THR A 194 14.92 3.17 3.99
CA THR A 194 15.51 4.11 3.02
C THR A 194 15.50 5.55 3.53
N ALA A 195 14.36 6.01 4.03
CA ALA A 195 14.21 7.38 4.53
C ALA A 195 15.06 7.63 5.77
N ALA A 196 15.05 6.70 6.73
CA ALA A 196 15.85 6.79 7.95
C ALA A 196 17.35 6.77 7.64
N THR A 197 17.78 5.89 6.73
CA THR A 197 19.17 5.80 6.27
C THR A 197 19.59 7.07 5.55
N GLY A 198 18.74 7.60 4.66
CA GLY A 198 18.98 8.84 3.96
C GLY A 198 19.10 10.05 4.89
N ALA A 199 18.29 10.12 5.94
CA ALA A 199 18.40 11.13 6.98
C ALA A 199 19.71 11.04 7.78
N ALA A 200 20.15 9.83 8.12
CA ALA A 200 21.43 9.62 8.77
C ALA A 200 22.61 10.05 7.88
N LEU A 201 22.53 9.78 6.57
CA LEU A 201 23.55 10.15 5.58
C LEU A 201 23.63 11.68 5.40
N ASP A 202 22.50 12.37 5.31
CA ASP A 202 22.48 13.83 5.23
C ASP A 202 23.07 14.47 6.50
N ALA A 203 22.68 13.98 7.68
CA ALA A 203 23.23 14.46 8.95
C ALA A 203 24.76 14.26 9.01
N ALA A 204 25.25 13.09 8.62
CA ALA A 204 26.70 12.82 8.58
C ALA A 204 27.44 13.75 7.60
N HIS A 205 26.84 14.03 6.43
CA HIS A 205 27.41 14.94 5.44
C HIS A 205 27.51 16.39 5.98
N ARG A 206 26.45 16.91 6.60
CA ARG A 206 26.44 18.25 7.20
C ARG A 206 27.42 18.40 8.36
N LEU A 207 27.68 17.33 9.11
CA LEU A 207 28.68 17.32 10.18
C LEU A 207 30.12 17.29 9.64
N ALA A 208 30.34 16.67 8.48
CA ALA A 208 31.64 16.61 7.83
C ALA A 208 32.03 17.93 7.13
N ASP A 209 31.04 18.74 6.75
CA ASP A 209 31.24 20.00 6.02
C ASP A 209 30.78 21.22 6.86
N PRO A 210 31.67 21.82 7.68
CA PRO A 210 31.29 22.89 8.62
C PRO A 210 30.84 24.19 7.94
N ALA A 211 31.02 24.32 6.61
CA ALA A 211 30.48 25.43 5.82
C ALA A 211 29.00 25.26 5.44
N ALA A 212 28.47 24.03 5.47
CA ALA A 212 27.03 23.72 5.25
C ALA A 212 26.21 23.83 6.54
N ALA A 213 26.87 23.93 7.71
CA ALA A 213 26.26 24.17 9.00
C ALA A 213 25.92 25.66 9.19
N THR A 214 25.08 26.22 8.31
CA THR A 214 24.29 27.38 8.72
C THR A 214 23.00 26.81 9.30
N PRO A 215 22.83 26.73 10.64
CA PRO A 215 21.52 26.44 11.18
C PRO A 215 20.55 27.48 10.61
N GLU A 216 19.45 27.06 9.98
CA GLU A 216 18.36 27.97 9.73
C GLU A 216 18.02 28.65 11.06
N PRO A 217 17.93 30.00 11.10
CA PRO A 217 17.45 30.67 12.28
C PRO A 217 16.08 30.08 12.57
N ILE A 218 15.90 29.49 13.75
CA ILE A 218 14.58 29.21 14.30
C ILE A 218 13.86 30.56 14.25
N ARG A 219 12.95 30.75 13.27
CA ARG A 219 12.11 31.94 13.26
C ARG A 219 11.32 31.89 14.56
N PRO A 220 11.43 32.90 15.43
CA PRO A 220 10.53 32.98 16.56
C PRO A 220 9.11 32.91 16.00
N ALA A 221 8.29 32.02 16.57
CA ALA A 221 6.87 32.05 16.33
C ALA A 221 6.39 33.42 16.79
N ASP A 222 6.10 34.30 15.83
CA ASP A 222 5.39 35.53 16.13
C ASP A 222 4.04 35.14 16.75
N ASP A 223 3.82 35.67 17.95
CA ASP A 223 2.63 35.60 18.80
C ASP A 223 2.24 34.23 19.41
N ALA A 224 2.91 33.88 20.50
CA ALA A 224 2.27 33.16 21.60
C ALA A 224 2.54 33.87 22.93
N SER A 225 1.48 34.48 23.45
CA SER A 225 1.40 35.06 24.80
C SER A 225 2.00 34.09 25.83
N THR A 226 3.01 34.55 26.57
CA THR A 226 3.55 33.87 27.75
C THR A 226 2.43 33.65 28.77
N THR A 227 1.88 32.45 28.80
CA THR A 227 1.14 31.97 29.97
C THR A 227 2.17 31.34 30.90
N GLU A 228 2.48 32.05 31.99
CA GLU A 228 3.33 31.54 33.06
C GLU A 228 2.77 30.22 33.60
N LEU A 229 3.64 29.21 33.70
CA LEU A 229 3.35 27.98 34.43
C LEU A 229 3.13 28.32 35.91
N SER A 230 1.86 28.43 36.29
CA SER A 230 1.47 28.52 37.70
C SER A 230 1.70 27.17 38.37
N VAL A 231 2.57 27.18 39.39
CA VAL A 231 2.78 26.03 40.28
C VAL A 231 1.48 25.78 41.02
N VAL A 232 0.77 24.71 40.66
CA VAL A 232 -0.39 24.22 41.42
C VAL A 232 0.11 23.59 42.71
N VAL A 233 -0.16 24.26 43.83
CA VAL A 233 -0.02 23.70 45.19
C VAL A 233 -0.98 22.51 45.33
N PRO A 234 -0.55 21.35 45.83
CA PRO A 234 -1.43 20.19 45.97
C PRO A 234 -2.51 20.46 47.04
N PRO A 235 -3.80 20.18 46.76
CA PRO A 235 -4.83 20.25 47.78
C PRO A 235 -4.74 19.06 48.75
N ALA A 236 -5.17 19.32 49.99
CA ALA A 236 -5.17 18.38 51.10
C ALA A 236 -5.95 17.08 50.81
N ALA A 237 -5.54 16.01 51.52
CA ALA A 237 -6.02 14.63 51.40
C ALA A 237 -7.51 14.46 51.10
N PHE A 238 -7.81 13.73 50.03
CA PHE A 238 -9.15 13.26 49.68
C PHE A 238 -9.69 12.31 50.76
N THR A 239 -10.76 12.71 51.44
CA THR A 239 -11.61 11.78 52.19
C THR A 239 -12.51 11.02 51.22
N ARG A 240 -12.57 9.69 51.34
CA ARG A 240 -13.42 8.83 50.51
C ARG A 240 -14.90 9.17 50.71
N PRO A 241 -15.69 9.41 49.65
CA PRO A 241 -17.14 9.49 49.77
C PRO A 241 -17.73 8.12 50.11
N ALA A 242 -18.76 8.10 50.96
CA ALA A 242 -19.52 6.89 51.27
C ALA A 242 -20.29 6.39 50.02
N VAL A 243 -20.20 5.10 49.75
CA VAL A 243 -20.89 4.42 48.63
C VAL A 243 -22.39 4.35 48.93
N ALA A 244 -23.21 5.01 48.11
CA ALA A 244 -24.66 4.85 48.13
C ALA A 244 -25.06 3.50 47.49
N PRO A 245 -26.13 2.82 47.95
CA PRO A 245 -26.59 1.56 47.37
C PRO A 245 -27.04 1.73 45.92
N ARG A 246 -26.57 0.84 45.04
CA ARG A 246 -26.94 0.81 43.61
C ARG A 246 -28.34 0.21 43.45
N GLU A 247 -29.22 0.92 42.74
CA GLU A 247 -30.48 0.33 42.26
C GLU A 247 -30.21 -0.76 41.21
N PRO A 248 -31.04 -1.83 41.19
CA PRO A 248 -30.87 -2.93 40.23
C PRO A 248 -31.22 -2.48 38.80
N VAL A 249 -30.27 -2.66 37.88
CA VAL A 249 -30.42 -2.41 36.44
C VAL A 249 -31.35 -3.48 35.84
N GLN A 250 -32.43 -3.06 35.19
CA GLN A 250 -33.32 -3.97 34.46
C GLN A 250 -32.68 -4.43 33.14
N PRO A 251 -32.81 -5.71 32.76
CA PRO A 251 -32.20 -6.24 31.54
C PRO A 251 -32.88 -5.71 30.28
N LEU A 252 -32.07 -5.22 29.33
CA LEU A 252 -32.50 -4.80 28.00
C LEU A 252 -33.00 -6.02 27.20
N ARG A 253 -34.26 -5.97 26.76
CA ARG A 253 -34.90 -7.00 25.92
C ARG A 253 -34.32 -6.95 24.49
N SER A 254 -33.64 -8.01 24.08
CA SER A 254 -33.16 -8.20 22.70
C SER A 254 -34.32 -8.52 21.75
N LYS A 255 -34.38 -7.83 20.61
CA LYS A 255 -35.18 -8.26 19.45
C LYS A 255 -34.25 -8.93 18.46
N ALA A 256 -34.33 -10.26 18.42
CA ALA A 256 -33.75 -11.08 17.35
C ALA A 256 -34.34 -10.65 16.00
N ARG A 257 -33.49 -10.29 15.04
CA ARG A 257 -33.83 -10.25 13.62
C ARG A 257 -32.78 -11.01 12.81
N ARG A 258 -33.31 -11.88 11.98
CA ARG A 258 -32.69 -12.99 11.26
C ARG A 258 -31.89 -12.49 10.06
N PHE A 259 -30.85 -13.24 9.74
CA PHE A 259 -30.11 -13.24 8.47
C PHE A 259 -31.03 -13.46 7.25
N ALA A 260 -30.68 -12.82 6.14
CA ALA A 260 -31.01 -13.27 4.79
C ALA A 260 -29.91 -12.83 3.81
N LEU A 261 -29.38 -13.83 3.08
CA LEU A 261 -28.51 -13.75 1.90
C LEU A 261 -29.03 -12.81 0.80
N ILE A 262 -28.13 -12.43 -0.11
CA ILE A 262 -28.20 -12.47 -1.61
C ILE A 262 -26.91 -11.75 -2.10
N GLY A 263 -26.01 -12.27 -2.95
CA GLY A 263 -26.13 -13.34 -3.93
C GLY A 263 -26.36 -12.77 -5.35
N ALA A 264 -25.26 -12.47 -6.07
CA ALA A 264 -25.18 -12.34 -7.54
C ALA A 264 -25.92 -11.18 -8.25
N ALA A 265 -25.16 -10.42 -9.04
CA ALA A 265 -25.67 -9.76 -10.25
C ALA A 265 -24.56 -9.70 -11.32
N ALA A 266 -24.46 -10.78 -12.10
CA ALA A 266 -23.83 -10.79 -13.41
C ALA A 266 -24.91 -10.96 -14.49
N ALA A 267 -24.69 -10.29 -15.62
CA ALA A 267 -25.34 -10.43 -16.93
C ALA A 267 -26.71 -9.77 -17.16
N ALA A 268 -26.70 -8.73 -18.01
CA ALA A 268 -27.77 -8.46 -18.95
C ALA A 268 -27.18 -7.96 -20.29
N ILE A 269 -27.04 -8.89 -21.24
CA ILE A 269 -26.85 -8.62 -22.66
C ILE A 269 -28.23 -8.34 -23.26
N VAL A 270 -28.40 -7.21 -23.94
CA VAL A 270 -29.55 -6.96 -24.84
C VAL A 270 -29.03 -6.89 -26.26
N VAL A 271 -29.27 -7.97 -27.02
CA VAL A 271 -29.17 -8.01 -28.48
C VAL A 271 -30.47 -7.44 -29.04
N ILE A 272 -30.38 -6.31 -29.76
CA ILE A 272 -31.49 -5.81 -30.57
C ILE A 272 -31.40 -6.47 -31.94
N THR A 273 -32.38 -7.32 -32.21
CA THR A 273 -32.66 -7.93 -33.51
C THR A 273 -33.47 -6.98 -34.39
N GLY A 274 -33.07 -6.85 -35.64
CA GLY A 274 -33.85 -6.27 -36.73
C GLY A 274 -32.89 -5.73 -37.79
N GLY A 275 -32.83 -6.18 -39.03
CA GLY A 275 -33.69 -7.01 -39.86
C GLY A 275 -33.41 -6.54 -41.29
N GLY A 276 -33.16 -7.44 -42.25
CA GLY A 276 -32.82 -6.98 -43.60
C GLY A 276 -32.40 -8.04 -44.60
N LEU A 277 -33.41 -8.73 -45.15
CA LEU A 277 -33.58 -9.17 -46.54
C LEU A 277 -32.46 -9.95 -47.26
N ALA A 278 -32.87 -11.16 -47.66
CA ALA A 278 -32.25 -12.03 -48.65
C ALA A 278 -32.34 -11.46 -50.08
N VAL A 279 -31.26 -11.62 -50.86
CA VAL A 279 -31.31 -11.92 -52.30
C VAL A 279 -30.14 -12.85 -52.61
N GLY A 280 -30.44 -14.06 -53.09
CA GLY A 280 -29.45 -15.02 -53.54
C GLY A 280 -28.98 -14.76 -54.96
N THR A 281 -27.83 -15.31 -55.32
CA THR A 281 -27.56 -15.87 -56.65
C THR A 281 -26.41 -16.86 -56.52
N LEU A 282 -26.72 -18.14 -56.81
CA LEU A 282 -25.75 -19.19 -57.04
C LEU A 282 -25.08 -18.95 -58.38
N THR A 283 -23.75 -18.93 -58.42
CA THR A 283 -23.00 -19.36 -59.60
C THR A 283 -21.91 -20.31 -59.16
N ALA A 284 -22.03 -21.55 -59.63
CA ALA A 284 -20.99 -22.54 -59.57
C ALA A 284 -19.85 -22.12 -60.50
N SER A 285 -18.61 -22.26 -60.05
CA SER A 285 -17.48 -22.40 -60.96
C SER A 285 -16.48 -23.42 -60.41
N THR A 286 -16.02 -24.23 -61.35
CA THR A 286 -15.31 -25.50 -61.27
C THR A 286 -13.80 -25.34 -61.13
N GLY A 287 -13.16 -26.32 -60.48
CA GLY A 287 -11.74 -26.64 -60.61
C GLY A 287 -10.83 -25.81 -59.70
N VAL A 288 -9.73 -26.30 -59.15
CA VAL A 288 -8.88 -27.44 -59.50
C VAL A 288 -8.20 -27.93 -58.22
N VAL A 289 -8.11 -29.26 -58.07
CA VAL A 289 -7.27 -29.95 -57.09
C VAL A 289 -5.84 -29.97 -57.63
N VAL A 290 -4.87 -29.44 -56.90
CA VAL A 290 -3.46 -29.80 -57.08
C VAL A 290 -2.92 -30.23 -55.73
N GLY A 291 -2.71 -31.53 -55.59
CA GLY A 291 -2.01 -32.13 -54.48
C GLY A 291 -0.50 -31.87 -54.59
N TRP A 292 0.14 -31.68 -53.44
CA TRP A 292 1.58 -31.81 -53.30
C TRP A 292 1.88 -33.03 -52.44
N SER A 293 2.63 -33.97 -53.01
CA SER A 293 3.22 -35.13 -52.34
C SER A 293 4.71 -35.11 -52.57
N GLY A 294 5.47 -35.21 -51.46
CA GLY A 294 6.79 -35.81 -51.37
C GLY A 294 7.96 -34.99 -51.95
N VAL A 295 9.23 -35.22 -51.61
CA VAL A 295 10.00 -36.13 -50.74
C VAL A 295 11.36 -35.37 -50.59
N VAL A 296 12.07 -35.33 -49.46
CA VAL A 296 13.11 -36.25 -48.93
C VAL A 296 13.61 -35.57 -47.65
#